data_AF-A0A5C4M598-F1
#
_entry.id   AF-A0A5C4M598-F1
#
_cell.length_a   1.000
_cell.length_b   1.000
_cell.length_c   1.000
_cell.angle_alpha   90.00
_cell.angle_beta   90.00
_cell.angle_gamma   90.00
#
_symmetry.space_group_name_H-M   'P 1'
#
loop_
_entity.id
_entity.type
_entity.pdbx_description
1 polymer ?
#
loop_
_entity_poly.entity_id
_entity_poly.type
_entity_poly.pdbx_seq_one_letter_code
_entity_poly.pdbx_strand_id
1 'polypeptide(L)'
;MPSERPRIQSARVNQPRRAVQRPEGDRVSATKTYTPAEIKDVDRKDIIAEFATTEGDTGSPEVQVALLTARIAHLTEHLKTHKHDHHSRRGLLLMVGQRRRLLNYLQKNDIARYRGLIERLGLRR
;
A
#
# COMPACT_ATOMS: atom_id res chain seq x y z
N MET A 1 -8.88 68.91 40.41
CA MET A 1 -9.50 68.16 41.51
C MET A 1 -9.51 66.68 41.15
N PRO A 2 -8.74 65.84 41.85
CA PRO A 2 -8.63 64.40 41.61
C PRO A 2 -9.74 63.67 42.37
N SER A 3 -10.42 62.72 41.74
CA SER A 3 -11.27 61.77 42.47
C SER A 3 -10.76 60.35 42.28
N GLU A 4 -10.65 59.67 43.41
CA GLU A 4 -9.90 58.46 43.68
C GLU A 4 -10.54 57.21 43.08
N ARG A 5 -9.69 56.22 42.79
CA ARG A 5 -10.10 54.85 42.45
C ARG A 5 -10.48 54.09 43.72
N PRO A 6 -11.58 53.32 43.76
CA PRO A 6 -11.70 52.24 44.73
C PRO A 6 -11.03 50.95 44.22
N ARG A 7 -10.13 50.40 45.04
CA ARG A 7 -9.57 49.04 44.95
C ARG A 7 -10.71 48.01 45.02
N ILE A 8 -10.80 47.12 44.04
CA ILE A 8 -11.59 45.89 44.17
C ILE A 8 -10.60 44.73 44.37
N GLN A 9 -10.74 44.07 45.51
CA GLN A 9 -9.96 42.94 45.97
C GLN A 9 -10.22 41.72 45.07
N SER A 10 -9.15 41.08 44.59
CA SER A 10 -9.20 39.81 43.88
C SER A 10 -9.47 38.66 44.85
N ALA A 11 -10.74 38.41 45.14
CA ALA A 11 -11.17 37.19 45.82
C ALA A 11 -11.17 36.02 44.82
N ARG A 12 -10.26 35.05 45.05
CA ARG A 12 -10.29 33.73 44.41
C ARG A 12 -11.61 33.05 44.74
N VAL A 13 -12.45 32.85 43.72
CA VAL A 13 -13.53 31.86 43.77
C VAL A 13 -13.14 30.72 42.85
N ASN A 14 -12.54 29.69 43.44
CA ASN A 14 -12.32 28.40 42.81
C ASN A 14 -13.68 27.68 42.76
N GLN A 15 -14.36 27.72 41.61
CA GLN A 15 -15.48 26.82 41.33
C GLN A 15 -14.99 25.74 40.34
N PRO A 16 -15.18 24.44 40.66
CA PRO A 16 -14.78 23.36 39.77
C PRO A 16 -15.62 23.42 38.49
N ARG A 17 -14.96 23.48 37.33
CA ARG A 17 -15.65 23.41 36.03
C ARG A 17 -16.38 22.07 35.94
N ARG A 18 -17.71 22.13 35.92
CA ARG A 18 -18.61 21.01 35.61
C ARG A 18 -18.07 20.25 34.39
N ALA A 19 -17.76 18.97 34.56
CA ALA A 19 -17.43 18.08 33.46
C ALA A 19 -18.65 17.95 32.54
N VAL A 20 -18.59 18.61 31.38
CA VAL A 20 -19.52 18.33 30.29
C VAL A 20 -18.95 17.14 29.54
N GLN A 21 -19.43 15.93 29.82
CA GLN A 21 -19.27 14.82 28.88
C GLN A 21 -19.88 15.24 27.55
N ARG A 22 -19.06 15.45 26.52
CA ARG A 22 -19.51 15.58 25.14
C ARG A 22 -19.30 14.24 24.43
N PRO A 23 -20.31 13.74 23.69
CA PRO A 23 -20.18 12.48 22.97
C PRO A 23 -19.17 12.60 21.83
N GLU A 24 -18.27 11.63 21.77
CA GLU A 24 -17.37 11.34 20.65
C GLU A 24 -18.23 10.97 19.43
N GLY A 25 -18.34 11.86 18.44
CA GLY A 25 -19.10 11.57 17.22
C GLY A 25 -19.16 12.76 16.27
N ASP A 26 -18.60 12.55 15.08
CA ASP A 26 -18.73 13.37 13.87
C ASP A 26 -18.21 14.82 13.92
N ARG A 27 -16.91 14.95 13.62
CA ARG A 27 -16.38 16.11 12.90
C ARG A 27 -15.74 15.63 11.60
N VAL A 28 -16.54 15.71 10.54
CA VAL A 28 -16.16 15.79 9.13
C VAL A 28 -14.70 16.18 8.89
N SER A 29 -13.86 15.18 8.62
CA SER A 29 -12.46 15.36 8.21
C SER A 29 -12.39 15.54 6.69
N ALA A 30 -12.70 16.75 6.24
CA ALA A 30 -12.52 17.18 4.86
C ALA A 30 -11.05 17.53 4.58
N THR A 31 -10.17 16.52 4.57
CA THR A 31 -8.93 16.51 3.77
C THR A 31 -8.58 15.05 3.56
N LYS A 32 -9.06 14.46 2.47
CA LYS A 32 -8.58 13.16 2.00
C LYS A 32 -7.16 13.34 1.47
N THR A 33 -6.20 13.48 2.38
CA THR A 33 -4.78 13.37 2.05
C THR A 33 -4.54 11.94 1.61
N TYR A 34 -4.12 11.75 0.36
CA TYR A 34 -3.65 10.49 -0.16
C TYR A 34 -2.48 10.01 0.70
N THR A 35 -2.75 9.08 1.62
CA THR A 35 -1.72 8.32 2.33
C THR A 35 -1.18 7.26 1.37
N PRO A 36 0.12 7.24 1.04
CA PRO A 36 0.72 6.21 0.18
C PRO A 36 0.69 4.78 0.78
N ALA A 37 0.10 4.62 1.97
CA ALA A 37 0.09 3.38 2.75
C ALA A 37 -1.04 2.39 2.38
N GLU A 38 -1.98 2.76 1.49
CA GLU A 38 -3.02 1.84 1.00
C GLU A 38 -2.59 1.07 -0.26
N ILE A 39 -1.29 0.77 -0.42
CA ILE A 39 -0.90 -0.36 -1.26
C ILE A 39 -1.22 -1.61 -0.44
N LYS A 40 -2.50 -2.00 -0.43
CA LYS A 40 -2.92 -3.29 0.15
C LYS A 40 -2.01 -4.36 -0.45
N ASP A 41 -1.30 -5.04 0.44
CA ASP A 41 -0.39 -6.12 0.12
C ASP A 41 -1.14 -7.17 -0.71
N VAL A 42 -1.06 -7.04 -2.04
CA VAL A 42 -1.49 -8.07 -3.00
C VAL A 42 -0.94 -9.39 -2.46
N ASP A 43 -1.82 -10.28 -2.02
CA ASP A 43 -1.61 -11.36 -1.06
C ASP A 43 -0.29 -12.11 -1.23
N ARG A 44 0.80 -11.46 -0.78
CA ARG A 44 2.16 -11.94 -1.06
C ARG A 44 2.35 -13.28 -0.37
N LYS A 45 1.72 -13.44 0.80
CA LYS A 45 1.78 -14.65 1.60
C LYS A 45 1.13 -15.83 0.89
N ASP A 46 -0.02 -15.62 0.26
CA ASP A 46 -0.76 -16.69 -0.42
C ASP A 46 -0.06 -17.10 -1.71
N ILE A 47 0.43 -16.12 -2.49
CA ILE A 47 1.23 -16.38 -3.70
C ILE A 47 2.55 -17.07 -3.35
N ILE A 48 3.22 -16.66 -2.27
CA ILE A 48 4.44 -17.35 -1.83
C ILE A 48 4.10 -18.78 -1.39
N ALA A 49 3.02 -19.00 -0.66
CA ALA A 49 2.62 -20.34 -0.22
C ALA A 49 2.29 -21.28 -1.40
N GLU A 50 1.65 -20.77 -2.46
CA GLU A 50 1.25 -21.57 -3.62
C GLU A 50 2.42 -21.90 -4.56
N PHE A 51 3.41 -21.00 -4.68
CA PHE A 51 4.52 -21.14 -5.62
C PHE A 51 5.86 -21.50 -4.96
N ALA A 52 5.94 -21.54 -3.62
CA ALA A 52 7.15 -21.94 -2.92
C ALA A 52 7.45 -23.43 -3.16
N THR A 53 8.65 -23.71 -3.65
CA THR A 53 9.13 -25.10 -3.83
C THR A 53 9.62 -25.69 -2.50
N THR A 54 9.93 -24.85 -1.51
CA THR A 54 10.38 -25.22 -0.17
C THR A 54 9.80 -24.23 0.84
N GLU A 55 9.52 -24.65 2.08
CA GLU A 55 9.10 -23.75 3.14
C GLU A 55 10.16 -22.64 3.37
N GLY A 56 9.79 -21.38 3.07
CA GLY A 56 10.70 -20.23 3.17
C GLY A 56 11.39 -19.82 1.87
N ASP A 57 11.09 -20.47 0.74
CA ASP A 57 11.64 -20.09 -0.55
C ASP A 57 10.98 -18.81 -1.09
N THR A 58 11.59 -17.66 -0.78
CA THR A 58 11.20 -16.35 -1.33
C THR A 58 12.04 -15.95 -2.55
N GLY A 59 13.03 -16.77 -2.91
CA GLY A 59 14.08 -16.44 -3.87
C GLY A 59 13.88 -17.06 -5.23
N SER A 60 13.13 -18.15 -5.32
CA SER A 60 12.96 -18.89 -6.57
C SER A 60 12.37 -18.03 -7.70
N PRO A 61 12.88 -18.19 -8.95
CA PRO A 61 12.36 -17.50 -10.11
C PRO A 61 10.83 -17.64 -10.29
N GLU A 62 10.27 -18.78 -9.89
CA GLU A 62 8.85 -19.11 -9.95
C GLU A 62 8.02 -18.20 -9.04
N VAL A 63 8.40 -18.09 -7.76
CA VAL A 63 7.77 -17.21 -6.77
C VAL A 63 7.88 -15.75 -7.19
N GLN A 64 9.07 -15.33 -7.65
CA GLN A 64 9.28 -13.95 -8.11
C GLN A 64 8.41 -13.60 -9.33
N VAL A 65 8.26 -14.52 -10.29
CA VAL A 65 7.42 -14.31 -11.47
C VAL A 65 5.94 -14.23 -11.09
N ALA A 66 5.47 -15.06 -10.15
CA ALA A 66 4.10 -15.02 -9.65
C ALA A 66 3.81 -13.68 -8.95
N LEU A 67 4.69 -13.24 -8.04
CA LEU A 67 4.57 -11.94 -7.35
C LEU A 67 4.58 -10.75 -8.31
N LEU A 68 5.50 -10.76 -9.30
CA LEU A 68 5.56 -9.72 -10.32
C LEU A 68 4.28 -9.70 -11.16
N THR A 69 3.71 -10.86 -11.48
CA THR A 69 2.47 -10.95 -12.26
C THR A 69 1.28 -10.36 -11.52
N ALA A 70 1.12 -10.67 -10.23
CA ALA A 70 0.06 -10.09 -9.41
C ALA A 70 0.21 -8.57 -9.25
N ARG A 71 1.44 -8.09 -9.03
CA ARG A 71 1.72 -6.65 -8.93
C ARG A 71 1.50 -5.91 -10.26
N ILE A 72 1.85 -6.53 -11.39
CA ILE A 72 1.55 -6.01 -12.73
C ILE A 72 0.04 -5.87 -12.92
N ALA A 73 -0.74 -6.90 -12.60
CA ALA A 73 -2.21 -6.87 -12.73
C ALA A 73 -2.82 -5.73 -11.89
N HIS A 74 -2.40 -5.60 -10.63
CA HIS A 74 -2.85 -4.51 -9.76
C HIS A 74 -2.50 -3.12 -10.32
N LEU A 75 -1.26 -2.92 -10.75
CA LEU A 75 -0.84 -1.63 -11.32
C LEU A 75 -1.52 -1.31 -12.65
N THR A 76 -1.82 -2.33 -13.46
CA THR A 76 -2.59 -2.10 -14.69
C THR A 76 -3.98 -1.58 -14.39
N GLU A 77 -4.64 -2.06 -13.32
CA GLU A 77 -5.95 -1.54 -12.91
C GLU A 77 -5.83 -0.11 -12.35
N HIS A 78 -4.84 0.14 -11.50
CA HIS A 78 -4.56 1.48 -10.96
C HIS A 78 -4.33 2.53 -12.07
N LEU A 79 -3.62 2.17 -13.14
CA LEU A 79 -3.33 3.09 -14.24
C LEU A 79 -4.53 3.36 -15.16
N LYS A 80 -5.59 2.51 -15.13
CA LYS A 80 -6.84 2.80 -15.86
C LYS A 80 -7.55 4.02 -15.29
N THR A 81 -7.57 4.15 -13.96
CA THR A 81 -8.14 5.30 -13.25
C THR A 81 -7.17 6.47 -13.21
N HIS A 82 -5.86 6.23 -12.99
CA HIS A 82 -4.83 7.26 -12.88
C HIS A 82 -3.96 7.37 -14.14
N LYS A 83 -4.55 7.84 -15.24
CA LYS A 83 -3.89 7.90 -16.56
C LYS A 83 -2.62 8.77 -16.62
N HIS A 84 -2.51 9.77 -15.74
CA HIS A 84 -1.38 10.71 -15.68
C HIS A 84 -0.28 10.29 -14.70
N ASP A 85 -0.40 9.13 -14.04
CA ASP A 85 0.68 8.63 -13.19
C ASP A 85 1.80 7.99 -14.04
N HIS A 86 2.74 8.85 -14.47
CA HIS A 86 3.91 8.46 -15.24
C HIS A 86 4.94 7.67 -14.42
N HIS A 87 5.00 7.86 -13.10
CA HIS A 87 5.95 7.16 -12.23
C HIS A 87 5.55 5.70 -12.06
N SER A 88 4.26 5.45 -11.78
CA SER A 88 3.71 4.10 -11.69
C SER A 88 3.77 3.38 -13.03
N ARG A 89 3.55 4.07 -14.16
CA ARG A 89 3.73 3.49 -15.50
C ARG A 89 5.17 3.07 -15.76
N ARG A 90 6.15 3.89 -15.35
CA ARG A 90 7.57 3.53 -15.45
C ARG A 90 7.87 2.31 -14.59
N GLY A 91 7.38 2.26 -13.35
CA GLY A 91 7.51 1.09 -12.46
C GLY A 91 6.93 -0.18 -13.09
N LEU A 92 5.73 -0.08 -13.69
CA LEU A 92 5.10 -1.18 -14.42
C LEU A 92 5.99 -1.74 -15.53
N LEU A 93 6.55 -0.87 -16.39
CA LEU A 93 7.43 -1.29 -17.48
C LEU A 93 8.69 -2.01 -16.97
N LEU A 94 9.28 -1.52 -15.87
CA LEU A 94 10.43 -2.17 -15.23
C LEU A 94 10.08 -3.57 -14.71
N MET A 95 8.92 -3.73 -14.08
CA MET A 95 8.45 -5.04 -13.58
C MET A 95 8.15 -6.03 -14.71
N VAL A 96 7.54 -5.57 -15.81
CA VAL A 96 7.34 -6.40 -17.01
C VAL A 96 8.68 -6.86 -17.58
N GLY A 97 9.67 -5.96 -17.65
CA GLY A 97 11.02 -6.30 -18.08
C GLY A 97 11.71 -7.31 -17.18
N GLN A 98 11.61 -7.14 -15.86
CA GLN A 98 12.15 -8.09 -14.88
C GLN A 98 11.52 -9.48 -15.02
N ARG A 99 10.18 -9.55 -15.12
CA ARG A 99 9.46 -10.82 -15.33
C ARG A 99 9.92 -11.52 -16.61
N ARG A 100 10.08 -10.77 -17.71
CA ARG A 100 10.58 -11.31 -18.99
C ARG A 100 11.99 -11.88 -18.85
N ARG A 101 12.88 -11.22 -18.10
CA ARG A 101 14.25 -11.74 -17.85
C ARG A 101 14.23 -13.04 -17.05
N LEU A 102 13.42 -13.13 -16.00
CA LEU A 102 13.28 -14.34 -15.19
C LEU A 102 12.72 -15.52 -16.01
N LEU A 103 11.70 -15.26 -16.84
CA LEU A 103 11.16 -16.27 -17.75
C LEU A 103 12.18 -16.74 -18.80
N ASN A 104 12.97 -15.81 -19.35
CA ASN A 104 14.05 -16.16 -20.27
C ASN A 104 15.17 -16.97 -19.58
N TYR A 105 15.47 -16.67 -18.32
CA TYR A 105 16.42 -17.44 -17.51
C TYR A 105 15.91 -18.86 -17.29
N LEU A 106 14.65 -19.03 -16.86
CA LEU A 106 14.04 -20.36 -16.72
C LEU A 106 14.03 -21.11 -18.04
N GLN A 107 13.65 -20.47 -19.15
CA GLN A 107 13.64 -21.09 -20.47
C GLN A 107 15.02 -21.64 -20.88
N LYS A 108 16.11 -20.98 -20.49
CA LYS A 108 17.49 -21.39 -20.82
C LYS A 108 18.02 -22.51 -19.93
N ASN A 109 17.66 -22.51 -18.64
CA ASN A 109 18.18 -23.48 -17.67
C ASN A 109 17.31 -24.73 -17.60
N ASP A 110 15.99 -24.56 -17.62
CA ASP A 110 15.02 -25.64 -17.41
C ASP A 110 13.71 -25.34 -18.15
N ILE A 111 13.56 -25.97 -19.30
CA ILE A 111 12.38 -25.78 -20.14
C ILE A 111 11.11 -26.41 -19.56
N ALA A 112 11.23 -27.45 -18.72
CA ALA A 112 10.08 -28.10 -18.09
C ALA A 112 9.47 -27.18 -17.03
N ARG A 113 10.30 -26.57 -16.18
CA ARG A 113 9.85 -25.56 -15.19
C ARG A 113 9.26 -24.32 -15.87
N TYR A 114 9.88 -23.85 -16.95
CA TYR A 114 9.35 -22.75 -17.74
C TYR A 114 7.93 -23.03 -18.28
N ARG A 115 7.72 -24.21 -18.88
CA ARG A 115 6.40 -24.59 -19.41
C ARG A 115 5.35 -24.71 -18.31
N GLY A 116 5.68 -25.41 -17.22
CA GLY A 116 4.77 -25.54 -16.08
C GLY A 116 4.40 -24.19 -15.44
N LEU A 117 5.35 -23.27 -15.34
CA LEU A 117 5.10 -21.92 -14.82
C LEU A 117 4.18 -21.10 -15.75
N ILE A 118 4.39 -21.20 -17.07
CA ILE A 118 3.55 -20.51 -18.06
C ILE A 118 2.12 -21.03 -18.03
N GLU A 119 1.94 -22.36 -17.98
CA GLU A 119 0.63 -22.99 -17.92
C GLU A 119 -0.12 -22.58 -16.64
N ARG A 120 0.56 -22.62 -15.49
CA ARG A 120 -0.03 -22.19 -14.20
C ARG A 120 -0.45 -20.73 -14.19
N LEU A 121 0.38 -19.83 -14.74
CA LEU A 121 0.10 -18.40 -14.74
C LEU A 121 -0.77 -17.93 -15.93
N GLY A 122 -1.12 -18.83 -16.85
CA GLY A 122 -1.91 -18.49 -18.04
C GLY A 122 -1.25 -17.45 -18.96
N LEU A 123 0.08 -17.31 -18.92
CA LEU A 123 0.79 -16.28 -19.67
C LEU A 123 0.89 -16.66 -21.15
N ARG A 124 0.13 -15.98 -22.02
CA ARG A 124 0.23 -16.15 -23.47
C ARG A 124 1.47 -15.41 -24.02
N ARG A 125 2.23 -16.09 -24.89
CA ARG A 125 3.35 -15.52 -25.67
C ARG A 125 2.91 -15.24 -27.10
#